data_AF-A0A1X7URS6-F1
#
_entry.id   AF-A0A1X7URS6-F1
#
_cell.length_a   1.000
_cell.length_b   1.000
_cell.length_c   1.000
_cell.angle_alpha   90.00
_cell.angle_beta   90.00
_cell.angle_gamma   90.00
#
_symmetry.space_group_name_H-M   'P 1'
#
loop_
_entity.id
_entity.type
_entity.pdbx_description
1 polymer ?
#
loop_
_entity_poly.entity_id
_entity_poly.type
_entity_poly.pdbx_seq_one_letter_code
_entity_poly.pdbx_strand_id
1 'polypeptide(L)'
;MDSILGWDSFKSAIHDNPSLATIDIFSYFQSLLEGKAKQTIAGPALTDANYSTAVDLLEKRFGNKERITVAHMGVLMSLDAVCSDHHNFELHCLHNETESTIKSLSALGGPVDFYGALLASMFTKKVPIELRLAIARKVPADYWNITRILEVLLAEVEARERASLPKTKQSRFTTKHGRDFATAATFT
;
A
#
# COMPACT_ATOMS: atom_id res chain seq x y z
N MET A 1 6.00 -17.47 -1.09
CA MET A 1 6.66 -16.39 -1.87
C MET A 1 5.86 -16.06 -3.13
N ASP A 2 5.17 -14.91 -3.15
CA ASP A 2 4.36 -14.45 -4.29
C ASP A 2 4.94 -13.21 -5.02
N SER A 3 6.21 -12.84 -4.78
CA SER A 3 6.80 -11.67 -5.43
C SER A 3 8.31 -11.83 -5.70
N ILE A 4 8.75 -11.22 -6.80
CA ILE A 4 10.15 -11.09 -7.25
C ILE A 4 11.08 -10.55 -6.15
N LEU A 5 10.54 -9.79 -5.18
CA LEU A 5 11.27 -9.29 -4.01
C LEU A 5 11.90 -10.40 -3.15
N GLY A 6 11.25 -11.57 -3.05
CA GLY A 6 11.80 -12.71 -2.32
C GLY A 6 12.98 -13.36 -3.04
N TRP A 7 12.97 -13.35 -4.37
CA TRP A 7 14.06 -13.89 -5.19
C TRP A 7 15.31 -13.02 -5.10
N ASP A 8 15.17 -11.69 -5.23
CA ASP A 8 16.33 -10.79 -5.19
C ASP A 8 17.04 -10.84 -3.82
N SER A 9 16.29 -10.89 -2.73
CA SER A 9 16.85 -11.03 -1.38
C SER A 9 17.50 -12.39 -1.17
N PHE A 10 16.87 -13.49 -1.61
CA PHE A 10 17.45 -14.82 -1.56
C PHE A 10 18.72 -14.91 -2.41
N LYS A 11 18.70 -14.27 -3.58
CA LYS A 11 19.78 -14.29 -4.55
C LYS A 11 21.03 -13.65 -3.96
N SER A 12 20.89 -12.43 -3.44
CA SER A 12 21.99 -11.70 -2.83
C SER A 12 22.53 -12.34 -1.54
N ALA A 13 21.69 -12.98 -0.74
CA ALA A 13 22.10 -13.51 0.58
C ALA A 13 22.65 -14.94 0.50
N ILE A 14 22.11 -15.77 -0.39
CA ILE A 14 22.32 -17.22 -0.40
C ILE A 14 22.80 -17.72 -1.78
N HIS A 15 22.11 -17.38 -2.87
CA HIS A 15 22.45 -17.89 -4.21
C HIS A 15 23.84 -17.47 -4.68
N ASP A 16 24.18 -16.19 -4.51
CA ASP A 16 25.45 -15.61 -4.96
C ASP A 16 26.58 -15.84 -3.93
N ASN A 17 26.32 -16.55 -2.83
CA ASN A 17 27.32 -16.81 -1.79
C ASN A 17 28.17 -18.05 -2.16
N PRO A 18 29.46 -17.89 -2.51
CA PRO A 18 30.30 -18.99 -2.94
C PRO A 18 30.71 -19.94 -1.82
N SER A 19 30.43 -19.61 -0.55
CA SER A 19 30.80 -20.44 0.60
C SER A 19 29.78 -21.53 0.94
N LEU A 20 28.60 -21.53 0.29
CA LEU A 20 27.54 -22.50 0.52
C LEU A 20 27.53 -23.58 -0.57
N ALA A 21 27.33 -24.83 -0.16
CA ALA A 21 27.15 -25.93 -1.11
C ALA A 21 25.81 -25.79 -1.84
N THR A 22 25.78 -26.10 -3.14
CA THR A 22 24.58 -26.00 -3.97
C THR A 22 23.40 -26.80 -3.41
N ILE A 23 23.66 -27.96 -2.79
CA ILE A 23 22.63 -28.78 -2.16
C ILE A 23 21.98 -28.11 -0.93
N ASP A 24 22.76 -27.38 -0.13
CA ASP A 24 22.26 -26.64 1.04
C ASP A 24 21.46 -25.41 0.59
N ILE A 25 21.95 -24.71 -0.44
CA ILE A 25 21.23 -23.63 -1.11
C ILE A 25 19.89 -24.16 -1.64
N PHE A 26 19.87 -25.32 -2.29
CA PHE A 26 18.64 -25.87 -2.87
C PHE A 26 17.65 -26.33 -1.79
N SER A 27 18.13 -27.01 -0.76
CA SER A 27 17.29 -27.42 0.38
C SER A 27 16.64 -26.22 1.06
N TYR A 28 17.43 -25.18 1.33
CA TYR A 28 16.90 -23.93 1.90
C TYR A 28 15.93 -23.24 0.94
N PHE A 29 16.26 -23.15 -0.35
CA PHE A 29 15.37 -22.57 -1.36
C PHE A 29 14.00 -23.28 -1.41
N GLN A 30 13.98 -24.62 -1.42
CA GLN A 30 12.74 -25.40 -1.38
C GLN A 30 11.90 -25.14 -0.12
N SER A 31 12.54 -24.87 1.02
CA SER A 31 11.86 -24.52 2.27
C SER A 31 11.14 -23.17 2.21
N LEU A 32 11.65 -22.21 1.42
CA LEU A 32 11.06 -20.89 1.23
C LEU A 32 9.93 -20.87 0.19
N LEU A 33 9.84 -21.91 -0.64
CA LEU A 33 8.83 -22.01 -1.68
C LEU A 33 7.53 -22.58 -1.13
N GLU A 34 6.43 -21.97 -1.57
CA GLU A 34 5.07 -22.33 -1.15
C GLU A 34 4.15 -22.37 -2.37
N GLY A 35 2.96 -22.98 -2.21
CA GLY A 35 1.89 -22.96 -3.20
C GLY A 35 2.35 -23.38 -4.61
N LYS A 36 2.01 -22.57 -5.61
CA LYS A 36 2.29 -22.84 -7.04
C LYS A 36 3.79 -22.88 -7.34
N ALA A 37 4.61 -22.10 -6.64
CA ALA A 37 6.05 -22.10 -6.83
C ALA A 37 6.66 -23.44 -6.39
N LYS A 38 6.30 -23.93 -5.19
CA LYS A 38 6.72 -25.24 -4.70
C LYS A 38 6.26 -26.38 -5.61
N GLN A 39 5.01 -26.33 -6.10
CA GLN A 39 4.48 -27.31 -7.04
C GLN A 39 5.22 -27.35 -8.38
N THR A 40 5.75 -26.20 -8.84
CA THR A 40 6.48 -26.11 -10.12
C THR A 40 7.75 -26.94 -10.11
N ILE A 41 8.37 -27.09 -8.94
CA ILE A 41 9.64 -27.79 -8.76
C ILE A 41 9.49 -29.05 -7.89
N ALA A 42 8.28 -29.59 -7.75
CA ALA A 42 8.00 -30.76 -6.92
C ALA A 42 8.43 -32.10 -7.56
N GLY A 43 8.77 -32.10 -8.85
CA GLY A 43 9.17 -33.29 -9.61
C GLY A 43 10.67 -33.63 -9.56
N PRO A 44 11.60 -32.66 -9.66
CA PRO A 44 13.04 -32.95 -9.63
C PRO A 44 13.54 -33.46 -8.28
N ALA A 45 14.46 -34.43 -8.30
CA ALA A 45 15.20 -34.86 -7.10
C ALA A 45 16.14 -33.74 -6.59
N LEU A 46 16.41 -33.70 -5.29
CA LEU A 46 17.35 -32.76 -4.68
C LEU A 46 18.79 -33.08 -5.12
N THR A 47 19.25 -32.47 -6.21
CA THR A 47 20.61 -32.61 -6.74
C THR A 47 21.13 -31.26 -7.22
N ASP A 48 22.45 -31.08 -7.25
CA ASP A 48 23.08 -29.85 -7.73
C ASP A 48 22.71 -29.53 -9.18
N ALA A 49 22.62 -30.57 -10.03
CA ALA A 49 22.19 -30.43 -11.43
C ALA A 49 20.73 -29.95 -11.55
N ASN A 50 19.87 -30.35 -10.61
CA ASN A 50 18.45 -29.98 -10.62
C ASN A 50 18.18 -28.60 -10.00
N TYR A 51 19.12 -28.04 -9.22
CA TYR A 51 18.97 -26.71 -8.65
C TYR A 51 18.87 -25.63 -9.74
N SER A 52 19.81 -25.62 -10.69
CA SER A 52 19.80 -24.70 -11.83
C SER A 52 18.50 -24.83 -12.64
N THR A 53 18.08 -26.07 -12.92
CA THR A 53 16.82 -26.37 -13.62
C THR A 53 15.60 -25.86 -12.84
N ALA A 54 15.59 -25.97 -11.51
CA ALA A 54 14.51 -25.49 -10.67
C ALA A 54 14.42 -23.95 -10.68
N VAL A 55 15.56 -23.26 -10.61
CA VAL A 55 15.64 -21.80 -10.75
C VAL A 55 15.12 -21.37 -12.13
N ASP A 56 15.60 -21.98 -13.21
CA ASP A 56 15.17 -21.66 -14.58
C ASP A 56 13.66 -21.87 -14.77
N LEU A 57 13.10 -22.96 -14.23
CA LEU A 57 11.66 -23.22 -14.28
C LEU A 57 10.85 -22.16 -13.54
N LEU A 58 11.33 -21.70 -12.38
CA LEU A 58 10.68 -20.65 -11.61
C LEU A 58 10.80 -19.29 -12.29
N GLU A 59 11.97 -18.92 -12.81
CA GLU A 59 12.14 -17.69 -13.58
C GLU A 59 11.29 -17.69 -14.85
N LYS A 60 11.25 -18.81 -15.60
CA LYS A 60 10.40 -18.94 -16.78
C LYS A 60 8.91 -18.83 -16.44
N ARG A 61 8.48 -19.41 -15.33
CA ARG A 61 7.06 -19.45 -14.95
C ARG A 61 6.60 -18.20 -14.22
N PHE A 62 7.44 -17.58 -13.39
CA PHE A 62 7.08 -16.49 -12.48
C PHE A 62 7.88 -15.20 -12.70
N GLY A 63 8.99 -15.23 -13.43
CA GLY A 63 9.85 -14.07 -13.69
C GLY A 63 9.50 -13.29 -14.97
N ASN A 64 8.43 -13.65 -15.68
CA ASN A 64 8.00 -12.90 -16.87
C ASN A 64 7.45 -11.52 -16.45
N LYS A 65 8.34 -10.51 -16.52
CA LYS A 65 8.06 -9.12 -16.14
C LYS A 65 6.87 -8.53 -16.91
N GLU A 66 6.75 -8.80 -18.20
CA GLU A 66 5.63 -8.32 -19.02
C GLU A 66 4.30 -8.84 -18.49
N ARG A 67 4.21 -10.13 -18.20
CA ARG A 67 2.98 -10.74 -17.66
C ARG A 67 2.60 -10.15 -16.30
N ILE A 68 3.59 -9.84 -15.46
CA ILE A 68 3.38 -9.22 -14.15
C ILE A 68 2.94 -7.76 -14.31
N THR A 69 3.56 -7.01 -15.23
CA THR A 69 3.13 -5.66 -15.59
C THR A 69 1.69 -5.65 -16.07
N VAL A 70 1.32 -6.54 -17.00
CA VAL A 70 -0.07 -6.66 -17.50
C VAL A 70 -1.04 -6.97 -16.37
N ALA A 71 -0.67 -7.86 -15.44
CA ALA A 71 -1.52 -8.19 -14.29
C ALA A 71 -1.76 -6.97 -13.38
N HIS A 72 -0.71 -6.26 -12.99
CA HIS A 72 -0.83 -5.04 -12.18
C HIS A 72 -1.61 -3.93 -12.90
N MET A 73 -1.39 -3.75 -14.20
CA MET A 73 -2.18 -2.81 -15.00
C MET A 73 -3.66 -3.21 -15.05
N GLY A 74 -3.95 -4.51 -15.14
CA GLY A 74 -5.30 -5.06 -15.04
C GLY A 74 -5.98 -4.71 -13.71
N VAL A 75 -5.27 -4.86 -12.59
CA VAL A 75 -5.76 -4.45 -11.26
C VAL A 75 -6.14 -2.97 -11.25
N LEU A 76 -5.25 -2.08 -11.70
CA LEU A 76 -5.51 -0.63 -11.76
C LEU A 76 -6.71 -0.28 -12.64
N MET A 77 -6.93 -1.00 -13.74
CA MET A 77 -8.07 -0.81 -14.62
C MET A 77 -9.39 -1.30 -14.00
N SER A 78 -9.34 -2.36 -13.20
CA SER A 78 -10.51 -2.97 -12.56
C SER A 78 -10.90 -2.35 -11.21
N LEU A 79 -10.13 -1.39 -10.67
CA LEU A 79 -10.47 -0.74 -9.39
C LEU A 79 -11.89 -0.15 -9.43
N ASP A 80 -12.66 -0.33 -8.38
CA ASP A 80 -14.00 0.23 -8.29
C ASP A 80 -13.97 1.74 -8.04
N ALA A 81 -14.91 2.46 -8.65
CA ALA A 81 -15.08 3.87 -8.37
C ALA A 81 -15.79 4.05 -7.03
N VAL A 82 -15.30 5.00 -6.23
CA VAL A 82 -15.99 5.37 -5.00
C VAL A 82 -17.07 6.40 -5.35
N CYS A 83 -18.32 6.06 -5.03
CA CYS A 83 -19.49 6.87 -5.41
C CYS A 83 -19.75 8.06 -4.48
N SER A 84 -19.31 7.99 -3.22
CA SER A 84 -19.58 8.99 -2.20
C SER A 84 -18.29 9.41 -1.51
N ASP A 85 -18.16 10.70 -1.22
CA ASP A 85 -17.02 11.25 -0.52
C ASP A 85 -17.08 11.01 1.01
N HIS A 86 -18.17 10.39 1.50
CA HIS A 86 -18.34 9.97 2.89
C HIS A 86 -17.87 8.53 3.15
N HIS A 87 -17.57 7.77 2.09
CA HIS A 87 -17.09 6.39 2.14
C HIS A 87 -15.58 6.34 2.40
N ASN A 88 -15.16 6.81 3.59
CA ASN A 88 -13.74 6.97 3.94
C ASN A 88 -12.97 5.64 3.89
N PHE A 89 -13.59 4.53 4.29
CA PHE A 89 -12.96 3.21 4.25
C PHE A 89 -12.64 2.80 2.80
N GLU A 90 -13.60 2.95 1.89
CA GLU A 90 -13.44 2.63 0.47
C GLU A 90 -12.42 3.55 -0.21
N LEU A 91 -12.34 4.82 0.20
CA LEU A 91 -11.30 5.75 -0.26
C LEU A 91 -9.90 5.32 0.17
N HIS A 92 -9.74 4.86 1.42
CA HIS A 92 -8.48 4.28 1.91
C HIS A 92 -8.11 3.02 1.14
N CYS A 93 -9.06 2.10 0.92
CA CYS A 93 -8.82 0.90 0.12
C CYS A 93 -8.38 1.26 -1.31
N LEU A 94 -9.09 2.17 -1.98
CA LEU A 94 -8.75 2.64 -3.31
C LEU A 94 -7.34 3.25 -3.36
N HIS A 95 -7.00 4.09 -2.37
CA HIS A 95 -5.67 4.68 -2.24
C HIS A 95 -4.59 3.60 -2.08
N ASN A 96 -4.75 2.72 -1.10
CA ASN A 96 -3.74 1.73 -0.72
C ASN A 96 -3.49 0.71 -1.83
N GLU A 97 -4.54 0.22 -2.48
CA GLU A 97 -4.43 -0.69 -3.63
C GLU A 97 -3.70 -0.02 -4.80
N THR A 98 -4.03 1.24 -5.09
CA THR A 98 -3.37 2.00 -6.16
C THR A 98 -1.89 2.23 -5.84
N GLU A 99 -1.59 2.70 -4.63
CA GLU A 99 -0.22 2.98 -4.19
C GLU A 99 0.64 1.71 -4.18
N SER A 100 0.12 0.61 -3.62
CA SER A 100 0.80 -0.69 -3.58
C SER A 100 1.09 -1.21 -4.99
N THR A 101 0.12 -1.09 -5.91
CA THR A 101 0.28 -1.55 -7.28
C THR A 101 1.31 -0.71 -8.05
N ILE A 102 1.33 0.62 -7.87
CA ILE A 102 2.33 1.51 -8.48
C ILE A 102 3.73 1.20 -7.94
N LYS A 103 3.88 0.98 -6.63
CA LYS A 103 5.17 0.58 -6.03
C LYS A 103 5.66 -0.75 -6.62
N SER A 104 4.76 -1.72 -6.81
CA SER A 104 5.08 -3.01 -7.44
C SER A 104 5.53 -2.85 -8.90
N LEU A 105 4.85 -1.99 -9.67
CA LEU A 105 5.23 -1.65 -11.04
C LEU A 105 6.60 -0.94 -11.11
N SER A 106 6.88 -0.04 -10.18
CA SER A 106 8.17 0.65 -10.09
C SER A 106 9.31 -0.32 -9.77
N ALA A 107 9.08 -1.30 -8.88
CA ALA A 107 10.08 -2.31 -8.52
C ALA A 107 10.44 -3.24 -9.70
N LEU A 108 9.54 -3.42 -10.68
CA LEU A 108 9.79 -4.21 -11.89
C LEU A 108 10.73 -3.53 -12.89
N GLY A 109 11.08 -2.26 -12.66
CA GLY A 109 12.01 -1.48 -13.50
C GLY A 109 11.35 -0.63 -14.58
N GLY A 110 10.03 -0.42 -14.51
CA GLY A 110 9.34 0.55 -15.36
C GLY A 110 9.44 1.96 -14.77
N PRO A 111 9.80 3.00 -15.54
CA PRO A 111 9.73 4.37 -15.06
C PRO A 111 8.27 4.71 -14.72
N VAL A 112 8.02 5.17 -13.49
CA VAL A 112 6.70 5.61 -13.01
C VAL A 112 6.09 6.66 -13.96
N ASP A 113 6.96 7.45 -14.60
CA ASP A 113 6.60 8.48 -15.58
C ASP A 113 5.95 7.92 -16.86
N PHE A 114 6.28 6.67 -17.26
CA PHE A 114 5.73 6.08 -18.49
C PHE A 114 4.21 5.89 -18.41
N TYR A 115 3.70 5.67 -17.20
CA TYR A 115 2.27 5.45 -16.95
C TYR A 115 1.62 6.63 -16.22
N GLY A 116 2.40 7.60 -15.72
CA GLY A 116 1.95 8.62 -14.77
C GLY A 116 0.74 9.42 -15.21
N ALA A 117 0.72 9.93 -16.45
CA ALA A 117 -0.39 10.72 -16.97
C ALA A 117 -1.67 9.89 -17.17
N LEU A 118 -1.52 8.67 -17.71
CA LEU A 118 -2.65 7.75 -17.92
C LEU A 118 -3.24 7.32 -16.57
N LEU A 119 -2.39 6.92 -15.62
CA LEU A 119 -2.80 6.50 -14.28
C LEU A 119 -3.45 7.65 -13.51
N ALA A 120 -2.89 8.87 -13.58
CA ALA A 120 -3.51 10.05 -13.00
C ALA A 120 -4.93 10.25 -13.54
N SER A 121 -5.11 10.18 -14.86
CA SER A 121 -6.42 10.35 -15.50
C SER A 121 -7.42 9.25 -15.13
N MET A 122 -6.98 7.99 -15.07
CA MET A 122 -7.81 6.86 -14.69
C MET A 122 -8.21 6.92 -13.22
N PHE A 123 -7.24 7.12 -12.33
CA PHE A 123 -7.47 7.17 -10.90
C PHE A 123 -8.43 8.30 -10.54
N THR A 124 -8.26 9.48 -11.14
CA THR A 124 -9.15 10.62 -10.93
C THR A 124 -10.61 10.25 -11.26
N LYS A 125 -10.88 9.44 -12.29
CA LYS A 125 -12.25 8.99 -12.62
C LYS A 125 -12.85 8.05 -11.57
N LYS A 126 -12.04 7.41 -10.73
CA LYS A 126 -12.48 6.53 -9.64
C LYS A 126 -12.76 7.30 -8.34
N VAL A 127 -12.44 8.59 -8.28
CA VAL A 127 -12.58 9.43 -7.09
C VAL A 127 -13.83 10.34 -7.20
N PRO A 128 -14.61 10.50 -6.10
CA PRO A 128 -15.76 11.42 -6.04
C PRO A 128 -15.41 12.85 -6.46
N ILE A 129 -16.38 13.57 -7.05
CA ILE A 129 -16.16 14.93 -7.56
C ILE A 129 -15.64 15.91 -6.49
N GLU A 130 -16.14 15.82 -5.27
CA GLU A 130 -15.72 16.72 -4.17
C GLU A 130 -14.24 16.57 -3.85
N LEU A 131 -13.75 15.33 -3.83
CA LEU A 131 -12.34 15.03 -3.61
C LEU A 131 -11.49 15.41 -4.82
N ARG A 132 -11.99 15.22 -6.04
CA ARG A 132 -11.31 15.71 -7.25
C ARG A 132 -11.09 17.21 -7.22
N LEU A 133 -12.11 17.98 -6.79
CA LEU A 133 -12.00 19.43 -6.65
C LEU A 133 -10.99 19.81 -5.56
N ALA A 134 -11.00 19.12 -4.41
CA ALA A 134 -10.01 19.34 -3.36
C ALA A 134 -8.57 19.07 -3.84
N ILE A 135 -8.38 18.00 -4.62
CA ILE A 135 -7.10 17.65 -5.23
C ILE A 135 -6.66 18.73 -6.24
N ALA A 136 -7.54 19.11 -7.17
CA ALA A 136 -7.24 20.11 -8.19
C ALA A 136 -6.91 21.50 -7.61
N ARG A 137 -7.43 21.85 -6.43
CA ARG A 137 -7.06 23.08 -5.71
C ARG A 137 -5.66 23.03 -5.10
N LYS A 138 -5.18 21.84 -4.72
CA LYS A 138 -3.90 21.63 -4.02
C LYS A 138 -2.77 21.21 -4.97
N VAL A 139 -3.10 20.67 -6.13
CA VAL A 139 -2.13 20.19 -7.15
C VAL A 139 -2.21 21.08 -8.39
N PRO A 140 -1.16 21.89 -8.68
CA PRO A 140 -1.10 22.66 -9.90
C PRO A 140 -1.04 21.77 -11.15
N ALA A 141 -1.48 22.29 -12.29
CA ALA A 141 -1.51 21.54 -13.56
C ALA A 141 -0.13 21.02 -13.98
N ASP A 142 0.93 21.81 -13.78
CA ASP A 142 2.31 21.45 -14.12
C ASP A 142 2.85 20.25 -13.33
N TYR A 143 2.24 19.94 -12.18
CA TYR A 143 2.62 18.85 -11.29
C TYR A 143 1.52 17.78 -11.20
N TRP A 144 0.63 17.71 -12.19
CA TRP A 144 -0.46 16.74 -12.24
C TRP A 144 0.06 15.33 -12.55
N ASN A 145 0.44 14.61 -11.51
CA ASN A 145 0.89 13.22 -11.59
C ASN A 145 0.25 12.35 -10.50
N ILE A 146 0.25 11.04 -10.72
CA ILE A 146 -0.43 10.08 -9.84
C ILE A 146 0.10 10.10 -8.41
N THR A 147 1.42 10.25 -8.23
CA THR A 147 2.06 10.32 -6.91
C THR A 147 1.50 11.49 -6.10
N ARG A 148 1.46 12.68 -6.71
CA ARG A 148 0.96 13.89 -6.05
C ARG A 148 -0.53 13.82 -5.77
N ILE A 149 -1.31 13.21 -6.66
CA ILE A 149 -2.74 12.99 -6.48
C ILE A 149 -3.01 12.07 -5.28
N LEU A 150 -2.27 10.97 -5.14
CA LEU A 150 -2.40 10.03 -4.02
C LEU A 150 -2.06 10.70 -2.69
N GLU A 151 -0.94 11.43 -2.63
CA GLU A 151 -0.54 12.19 -1.43
C GLU A 151 -1.64 13.14 -0.95
N VAL A 152 -2.23 13.89 -1.87
CA VAL A 152 -3.28 14.86 -1.54
C VAL A 152 -4.59 14.18 -1.16
N LEU A 153 -4.95 13.08 -1.84
CA LEU A 153 -6.14 12.30 -1.49
C LEU A 153 -6.03 11.77 -0.06
N LEU A 154 -4.90 11.13 0.29
CA LEU A 154 -4.70 10.58 1.63
C LEU A 154 -4.82 11.67 2.70
N ALA A 155 -4.11 12.80 2.51
CA ALA A 155 -4.18 13.92 3.43
C ALA A 155 -5.59 14.49 3.61
N GLU A 156 -6.41 14.48 2.55
CA GLU A 156 -7.80 14.92 2.59
C GLU A 156 -8.70 13.94 3.34
N VAL A 157 -8.55 12.63 3.10
CA VAL A 157 -9.30 11.58 3.83
C VAL A 157 -8.97 11.65 5.33
N GLU A 158 -7.70 11.72 5.70
CA GLU A 158 -7.29 11.85 7.10
C GLU A 158 -7.80 13.15 7.75
N ALA A 159 -7.85 14.26 7.00
CA ALA A 159 -8.37 15.52 7.52
C ALA A 159 -9.87 15.41 7.85
N ARG A 160 -10.64 14.71 7.01
CA ARG A 160 -12.08 14.45 7.22
C ARG A 160 -12.32 13.55 8.43
N GLU A 161 -11.50 12.53 8.62
CA GLU A 161 -11.55 11.67 9.80
C GLU A 161 -11.29 12.47 11.08
N ARG A 162 -10.24 13.29 11.10
CA ARG A 162 -9.93 14.18 12.23
C ARG A 162 -11.07 15.15 12.53
N ALA A 163 -11.69 15.72 11.50
CA ALA A 163 -12.83 16.63 11.65
C ALA A 163 -14.10 15.93 12.16
N SER A 164 -14.23 14.63 11.91
CA SER A 164 -15.39 13.81 12.31
C SER A 164 -15.26 13.23 13.72
N LEU A 165 -14.11 13.39 14.38
CA LEU A 165 -13.91 12.95 15.75
C LEU A 165 -14.88 13.68 16.70
N PRO A 166 -15.53 12.98 17.65
CA PRO A 166 -16.41 13.62 18.63
C PRO A 166 -15.65 14.68 19.42
N LYS A 167 -16.14 15.93 19.44
CA LYS A 167 -15.61 16.96 20.33
C LYS A 167 -15.81 16.48 21.78
N THR A 168 -14.72 16.18 22.49
CA THR A 168 -14.75 15.87 23.92
C THR A 168 -15.47 16.99 24.65
N LYS A 169 -16.64 16.71 25.22
CA LYS A 169 -17.37 17.66 26.07
C LYS A 169 -16.45 18.01 27.24
N GLN A 170 -15.84 19.19 27.23
CA GLN A 170 -15.29 19.77 28.45
C GLN A 170 -16.45 19.88 29.44
N SER A 171 -16.47 18.98 30.41
CA SER A 171 -17.35 19.06 31.56
C SER A 171 -17.07 20.40 32.23
N ARG A 172 -18.04 21.31 32.13
CA ARG A 172 -18.06 22.60 32.78
C ARG A 172 -18.16 22.32 34.28
N PHE A 173 -17.02 22.18 34.95
CA PHE A 173 -16.98 22.15 36.42
C PHE A 173 -17.53 23.48 36.92
N THR A 174 -18.79 23.49 37.34
CA THR A 174 -19.36 24.59 38.12
C THR A 174 -18.80 24.50 39.52
N THR A 175 -17.78 25.30 39.81
CA THR A 175 -17.30 25.51 41.18
C THR A 175 -18.40 26.24 41.94
N LYS A 176 -19.14 25.53 42.81
CA LYS A 176 -20.00 26.16 43.81
C LYS A 176 -19.09 26.94 44.75
N HIS A 177 -19.09 28.26 44.61
CA HIS A 177 -18.48 29.17 45.56
C HIS A 177 -19.36 29.16 46.83
N GLY A 178 -18.94 28.40 47.84
CA GLY A 178 -19.40 28.60 49.20
C GLY A 178 -18.91 29.98 49.67
N ARG A 179 -19.83 30.80 50.16
CA ARG A 179 -19.48 31.99 50.93
C ARG A 179 -19.85 31.75 52.38
N ASP A 180 -18.85 31.96 53.21
CA ASP A 180 -18.79 31.70 54.63
C ASP A 180 -19.68 32.61 55.48
N PHE A 181 -20.16 32.00 56.56
CA PHE A 181 -20.46 32.47 57.93
C PHE A 181 -20.63 33.96 58.31
N ALA A 182 -21.80 34.20 58.93
CA ALA A 182 -22.08 34.88 60.22
C ALA A 182 -21.69 36.35 60.49
N THR A 183 -22.64 37.16 60.99
CA THR A 183 -22.74 37.67 62.39
C THR A 183 -23.89 38.70 62.55
N ALA A 184 -24.38 38.82 63.79
CA ALA A 184 -25.66 39.30 64.29
C ALA A 184 -25.90 40.84 64.42
N ALA A 185 -27.20 41.15 64.67
CA ALA A 185 -27.84 42.27 65.40
C ALA A 185 -27.66 43.71 64.86
N THR A 186 -28.70 44.56 64.79
CA THR A 186 -29.37 45.22 65.94
C THR A 186 -30.63 46.02 65.52
N PHE A 187 -31.71 45.89 66.31
CA PHE A 187 -32.84 46.80 66.66
C PHE A 187 -33.38 47.88 65.70
N THR A 188 -34.72 47.91 65.55
CA THR A 188 -35.59 48.92 66.20
C THR A 188 -36.97 48.32 66.47
#